data_AF-A0A7R9AK50-F1
#
_entry.id   AF-A0A7R9AK50-F1
#
_cell.length_a   1.000
_cell.length_b   1.000
_cell.length_c   1.000
_cell.angle_alpha   90.00
_cell.angle_beta   90.00
_cell.angle_gamma   90.00
#
_symmetry.space_group_name_H-M   'P 1'
#
loop_
_entity.id
_entity.type
_entity.pdbx_description
1 polymer ?
#
loop_
_entity_poly.entity_id
_entity_poly.type
_entity_poly.pdbx_seq_one_letter_code
_entity_poly.pdbx_strand_id
1 'polypeptide(L)'
;AGSRAKITVLSHDKRVDPIGTCVGVRGTRVNAVTTELGGERVDIVLWSEDPAQFVIGALAPANVSSIVVDEERHAMDVVCDEENLALAIGRGGQNVRLASELTGWKINILDAAESAEKTANETDASRKLLMEKLDVDEDIADILISEGFTSLEEVAYVPLQEMLEIESFDEDTVNELRTRAKDALLTMEIAKEENVEEASQDLRDLEGLTPTLISKLADG
;
A
#
# COMPACT_ATOMS: atom_id res chain seq x y z
N ALA A 1 10.74 10.07 21.58
CA ALA A 1 11.83 9.09 21.66
C ALA A 1 11.94 8.60 23.11
N GLY A 2 12.27 7.33 23.36
CA GLY A 2 12.52 6.84 24.74
C GLY A 2 11.56 5.78 25.28
N SER A 3 11.00 4.90 24.44
CA SER A 3 10.08 3.84 24.90
C SER A 3 10.32 2.54 24.15
N ARG A 4 10.39 2.65 22.83
CA ARG A 4 10.64 1.52 21.94
C ARG A 4 11.28 2.04 20.66
N ALA A 5 12.28 1.32 20.19
CA ALA A 5 12.92 1.50 18.90
C ALA A 5 12.88 0.18 18.13
N LYS A 6 12.77 0.26 16.80
CA LYS A 6 13.00 -0.88 15.91
C LYS A 6 14.21 -0.56 15.05
N ILE A 7 15.12 -1.50 14.94
CA ILE A 7 16.30 -1.39 14.07
C ILE A 7 16.36 -2.61 13.15
N THR A 8 16.84 -2.40 11.94
CA THR A 8 17.02 -3.49 10.98
C THR A 8 18.48 -3.86 10.86
N VAL A 9 18.75 -5.15 10.76
CA VAL A 9 20.09 -5.71 10.55
C VAL A 9 20.10 -6.66 9.38
N LEU A 10 21.23 -6.71 8.68
CA LEU A 10 21.47 -7.66 7.61
C LEU A 10 22.91 -8.18 7.70
N SER A 11 23.14 -9.38 7.19
CA SER A 11 24.49 -9.93 7.01
C SER A 11 24.71 -10.27 5.55
N HIS A 12 25.84 -9.84 4.99
CA HIS A 12 26.27 -10.29 3.66
C HIS A 12 26.95 -11.68 3.70
N ASP A 13 27.32 -12.18 4.89
CA ASP A 13 27.81 -13.55 5.07
C ASP A 13 26.69 -14.46 5.59
N LYS A 14 26.30 -15.45 4.79
CA LYS A 14 25.23 -16.41 5.11
C LYS A 14 25.52 -17.26 6.35
N ARG A 15 26.76 -17.32 6.82
CA ARG A 15 27.17 -18.08 8.02
C ARG A 15 26.98 -17.29 9.30
N VAL A 16 26.66 -16.00 9.20
CA VAL A 16 26.47 -15.10 10.33
C VAL A 16 24.98 -14.85 10.50
N ASP A 17 24.47 -15.18 11.68
CA ASP A 17 23.14 -14.73 12.13
C ASP A 17 23.23 -13.28 12.61
N PRO A 18 22.71 -12.29 11.88
CA PRO A 18 22.82 -10.89 12.26
C PRO A 18 22.00 -10.57 13.52
N ILE A 19 20.82 -11.19 13.71
CA ILE A 19 19.98 -10.96 14.89
C ILE A 19 20.71 -11.48 16.13
N GLY A 20 21.11 -12.75 16.14
CA GLY A 20 21.85 -13.33 17.25
C GLY A 20 23.16 -12.56 17.54
N THR A 21 23.80 -12.06 16.48
CA THR A 21 25.01 -11.21 16.58
C THR A 21 24.73 -9.83 17.17
N CYS A 22 23.52 -9.30 17.11
CA CYS A 22 23.18 -8.05 17.80
C CYS A 22 22.62 -8.30 19.22
N VAL A 23 21.86 -9.38 19.42
CA VAL A 23 21.22 -9.73 20.69
C VAL A 23 22.26 -10.20 21.73
N GLY A 24 23.19 -11.08 21.34
CA GLY A 24 24.14 -11.70 22.28
C GLY A 24 23.53 -12.85 23.07
N VAL A 25 24.38 -13.56 23.84
CA VAL A 25 23.94 -14.71 24.64
C VAL A 25 22.87 -14.25 25.63
N ARG A 26 21.64 -14.75 25.50
CA ARG A 26 20.49 -14.34 26.33
C ARG A 26 20.26 -12.82 26.37
N GLY A 27 20.51 -12.12 25.26
CA GLY A 27 20.23 -10.69 25.15
C GLY A 27 21.25 -9.77 25.81
N THR A 28 22.42 -10.27 26.23
CA THR A 28 23.42 -9.47 26.97
C THR A 28 23.83 -8.19 26.26
N ARG A 29 23.93 -8.19 24.92
CA ARG A 29 24.34 -7.01 24.16
C ARG A 29 23.21 -6.01 23.99
N VAL A 30 22.04 -6.46 23.54
CA VAL A 30 20.88 -5.56 23.36
C VAL A 30 20.41 -4.97 24.70
N ASN A 31 20.43 -5.76 25.78
CA ASN A 31 20.05 -5.28 27.12
C ASN A 31 21.02 -4.23 27.67
N ALA A 32 22.31 -4.35 27.35
CA ALA A 32 23.29 -3.32 27.70
C ALA A 32 22.95 -1.99 27.00
N VAL A 33 22.65 -2.02 25.70
CA VAL A 33 22.22 -0.83 24.95
C VAL A 33 20.91 -0.26 25.51
N THR A 34 19.91 -1.10 25.78
CA THR A 34 18.65 -0.66 26.42
C THR A 34 18.89 0.04 27.76
N THR A 35 19.87 -0.41 28.54
CA THR A 35 20.24 0.23 29.82
C THR A 35 20.85 1.60 29.60
N GLU A 36 21.76 1.74 28.63
CA GLU A 36 22.37 3.02 28.23
C GLU A 36 21.32 4.01 27.68
N LEU A 37 20.29 3.51 27.00
CA LEU A 37 19.16 4.30 26.48
C LEU A 37 18.06 4.58 27.53
N GLY A 38 18.35 4.37 28.82
CA GLY A 38 17.40 4.70 29.89
C GLY A 38 16.15 3.80 29.93
N GLY A 39 16.26 2.56 29.44
CA GLY A 39 15.16 1.59 29.45
C GLY A 39 14.35 1.51 28.15
N GLU A 40 14.78 2.18 27.08
CA GLU A 40 14.16 2.06 25.77
C GLU A 40 14.28 0.62 25.22
N ARG A 41 13.14 -0.02 24.92
CA ARG A 41 13.13 -1.38 24.36
C ARG A 41 13.59 -1.34 22.90
N VAL A 42 14.62 -2.12 22.57
CA VAL A 42 15.15 -2.20 21.20
C VAL A 42 14.75 -3.52 20.57
N ASP A 43 13.91 -3.47 19.54
CA ASP A 43 13.63 -4.63 18.69
C ASP A 43 14.64 -4.68 17.54
N ILE A 44 15.17 -5.87 17.28
CA ILE A 44 16.10 -6.12 16.17
C ILE A 44 15.36 -6.96 15.14
N VAL A 45 15.20 -6.41 13.94
CA VAL A 45 14.45 -6.99 12.83
C VAL A 45 15.42 -7.41 11.73
N LEU A 46 15.20 -8.58 11.11
CA LEU A 46 15.98 -9.00 9.94
C LEU A 46 15.52 -8.20 8.72
N TRP A 47 16.45 -7.59 8.00
CA TRP A 47 16.13 -6.96 6.71
C TRP A 47 15.76 -8.03 5.67
N SER A 48 14.79 -7.72 4.83
CA SER A 48 14.40 -8.54 3.69
C SER A 48 14.23 -7.67 2.46
N GLU A 49 14.65 -8.19 1.30
CA GLU A 49 14.38 -7.59 -0.01
C GLU A 49 12.90 -7.73 -0.38
N ASP A 50 12.26 -8.82 0.03
CA ASP A 50 10.82 -9.01 -0.08
C ASP A 50 10.10 -8.09 0.93
N PRO A 51 9.35 -7.08 0.47
CA PRO A 51 8.67 -6.12 1.34
C PRO A 51 7.67 -6.76 2.30
N ALA A 52 6.94 -7.79 1.85
CA ALA A 52 5.95 -8.46 2.67
C ALA A 52 6.63 -9.18 3.85
N GLN A 53 7.71 -9.91 3.59
CA GLN A 53 8.51 -10.55 4.66
C GLN A 53 9.14 -9.52 5.60
N PHE A 54 9.56 -8.37 5.07
CA PHE A 54 10.14 -7.32 5.90
C PHE A 54 9.10 -6.72 6.86
N VAL A 55 7.88 -6.46 6.39
CA VAL A 55 6.76 -5.98 7.21
C VAL A 55 6.35 -7.02 8.27
N ILE A 56 6.26 -8.31 7.92
CA ILE A 56 5.99 -9.39 8.88
C ILE A 56 7.03 -9.37 10.01
N GLY A 57 8.32 -9.30 9.66
CA GLY A 57 9.40 -9.21 10.65
C GLY A 57 9.33 -7.95 11.50
N ALA A 58 8.95 -6.81 10.91
CA ALA A 58 8.85 -5.53 11.61
C ALA A 58 7.70 -5.48 12.62
N LEU A 59 6.61 -6.22 12.38
CA LEU A 59 5.44 -6.29 13.27
C LEU A 59 5.61 -7.24 14.45
N ALA A 60 6.68 -8.04 14.48
CA ALA A 60 6.99 -8.93 15.60
C ALA A 60 6.89 -8.18 16.96
N PRO A 61 6.26 -8.79 17.98
CA PRO A 61 5.93 -10.21 18.12
C PRO A 61 4.56 -10.64 17.56
N ALA A 62 3.81 -9.76 16.90
CA ALA A 62 2.51 -10.13 16.34
C ALA A 62 2.66 -11.10 15.16
N ASN A 63 1.84 -12.14 15.14
CA ASN A 63 1.74 -13.04 14.00
C ASN A 63 0.74 -12.48 12.99
N VAL A 64 1.13 -12.52 11.72
CA VAL A 64 0.34 -12.05 10.59
C VAL A 64 -0.30 -13.25 9.90
N SER A 65 -1.59 -13.15 9.60
CA SER A 65 -2.35 -14.19 8.89
C SER A 65 -2.21 -14.06 7.38
N SER A 66 -2.37 -12.85 6.85
CA SER A 66 -2.20 -12.54 5.42
C SER A 66 -1.84 -11.07 5.22
N ILE A 67 -1.26 -10.75 4.06
CA ILE A 67 -0.95 -9.39 3.65
C ILE A 67 -1.47 -9.17 2.24
N VAL A 68 -2.17 -8.06 2.04
CA VAL A 68 -2.51 -7.52 0.71
C VAL A 68 -1.61 -6.32 0.47
N VAL A 69 -0.93 -6.30 -0.68
CA VAL A 69 0.03 -5.24 -1.05
C VAL A 69 -0.61 -4.35 -2.10
N ASP A 70 -0.63 -3.05 -1.83
CA ASP A 70 -1.05 -2.00 -2.76
C ASP A 70 0.22 -1.23 -3.15
N GLU A 71 0.79 -1.58 -4.30
CA GLU A 71 2.04 -0.99 -4.80
C GLU A 71 1.86 0.46 -5.23
N GLU A 72 0.69 0.80 -5.81
CA GLU A 72 0.39 2.15 -6.28
C GLU A 72 0.35 3.16 -5.14
N ARG A 73 -0.26 2.78 -4.01
CA ARG A 73 -0.35 3.63 -2.82
C ARG A 73 0.81 3.43 -1.85
N HIS A 74 1.75 2.55 -2.16
CA HIS A 74 2.85 2.14 -1.29
C HIS A 74 2.35 1.77 0.12
N ALA A 75 1.28 0.96 0.16
CA ALA A 75 0.57 0.56 1.35
C ALA A 75 0.39 -0.97 1.43
N MET A 76 0.23 -1.47 2.65
CA MET A 76 -0.06 -2.87 2.93
C MET A 76 -1.18 -2.99 3.95
N ASP A 77 -2.17 -3.83 3.64
CA ASP A 77 -3.16 -4.26 4.61
C ASP A 77 -2.71 -5.59 5.20
N VAL A 78 -2.54 -5.60 6.51
CA VAL A 78 -2.05 -6.74 7.27
C VAL A 78 -3.20 -7.28 8.10
N VAL A 79 -3.58 -8.52 7.82
CA VAL A 79 -4.67 -9.20 8.51
C VAL A 79 -4.12 -10.02 9.66
N CYS A 80 -4.70 -9.82 10.85
CA CYS A 80 -4.34 -10.53 12.08
C CYS A 80 -5.59 -11.12 12.75
N ASP A 81 -5.40 -12.12 13.62
CA ASP A 81 -6.45 -12.51 14.56
C ASP A 81 -6.59 -11.48 15.70
N GLU A 82 -7.64 -11.61 16.52
CA GLU A 82 -7.96 -10.65 17.58
C GLU A 82 -6.83 -10.50 18.61
N GLU A 83 -6.14 -11.60 18.96
CA GLU A 83 -5.02 -11.59 19.90
C GLU A 83 -3.81 -10.83 19.34
N ASN A 84 -3.50 -11.05 18.06
CA ASN A 84 -2.38 -10.42 17.37
C ASN A 84 -2.70 -9.00 16.90
N LEU A 85 -3.97 -8.63 16.72
CA LEU A 85 -4.39 -7.27 16.36
C LEU A 85 -3.87 -6.25 17.38
N ALA A 86 -4.10 -6.51 18.66
CA ALA A 86 -3.64 -5.64 19.75
C ALA A 86 -2.10 -5.56 19.83
N LEU A 87 -1.39 -6.66 19.54
CA LEU A 87 0.07 -6.70 19.52
C LEU A 87 0.65 -5.93 18.32
N ALA A 88 0.04 -6.10 17.13
CA ALA A 88 0.45 -5.49 15.88
C ALA A 88 0.30 -3.97 15.95
N ILE A 89 -0.82 -3.47 16.48
CA ILE A 89 -1.03 -2.04 16.75
C ILE A 89 -0.08 -1.56 17.84
N GLY A 90 -0.02 -2.29 18.96
CA GLY A 90 0.74 -1.92 20.15
C GLY A 90 0.16 -0.71 20.89
N ARG A 91 0.73 -0.39 22.06
CA ARG A 91 0.24 0.70 22.92
C ARG A 91 0.25 2.04 22.16
N GLY A 92 -0.94 2.60 21.92
CA GLY A 92 -1.10 3.87 21.20
C GLY A 92 -0.62 3.81 19.74
N GLY A 93 -0.68 2.65 19.09
CA GLY A 93 -0.23 2.48 17.70
C GLY A 93 1.30 2.48 17.53
N GLN A 94 2.06 2.38 18.63
CA GLN A 94 3.52 2.51 18.59
C GLN A 94 4.18 1.42 17.73
N ASN A 95 3.66 0.19 17.72
CA ASN A 95 4.31 -0.91 17.01
C ASN A 95 4.15 -0.78 15.50
N VAL A 96 2.91 -0.60 15.03
CA VAL A 96 2.61 -0.36 13.60
C VAL A 96 3.29 0.90 13.08
N ARG A 97 3.33 1.98 13.86
CA ARG A 97 4.02 3.21 13.45
C ARG A 97 5.52 3.00 13.27
N LEU A 98 6.19 2.35 14.24
CA LEU A 98 7.61 2.05 14.11
C LEU A 98 7.89 1.07 12.95
N ALA A 99 7.01 0.11 12.71
CA ALA A 99 7.13 -0.80 11.57
C ALA A 99 6.98 -0.05 10.23
N SER A 100 6.02 0.88 10.15
CA SER A 100 5.79 1.72 8.97
C SER A 100 6.98 2.64 8.72
N GLU A 101 7.51 3.31 9.76
CA GLU A 101 8.72 4.14 9.67
C GLU A 101 9.95 3.31 9.26
N LEU A 102 10.08 2.08 9.74
CA LEU A 102 11.23 1.20 9.47
C LEU A 102 11.23 0.64 8.04
N THR A 103 10.06 0.27 7.54
CA THR A 103 9.90 -0.37 6.23
C THR A 103 9.66 0.64 5.12
N GLY A 104 9.22 1.85 5.45
CA GLY A 104 8.80 2.87 4.48
C GLY A 104 7.39 2.63 3.92
N TRP A 105 6.72 1.54 4.30
CA TRP A 105 5.38 1.21 3.82
C TRP A 105 4.32 1.77 4.77
N LYS A 106 3.20 2.24 4.22
CA LYS A 106 2.02 2.54 5.03
C LYS A 106 1.36 1.22 5.42
N ILE A 107 1.25 0.93 6.71
CA ILE A 107 0.72 -0.35 7.20
C ILE A 107 -0.64 -0.12 7.85
N ASN A 108 -1.68 -0.77 7.32
CA ASN A 108 -3.00 -0.84 7.94
C ASN A 108 -3.15 -2.22 8.58
N ILE A 109 -3.58 -2.28 9.84
CA ILE A 109 -3.84 -3.55 10.53
C ILE A 109 -5.35 -3.76 10.55
N LEU A 110 -5.80 -4.89 10.01
CA LEU A 110 -7.22 -5.26 9.91
C LEU A 110 -7.46 -6.60 10.59
N ASP A 111 -8.68 -6.81 11.09
CA ASP A 111 -9.16 -8.16 11.35
C ASP A 111 -9.70 -8.83 10.07
N ALA A 112 -10.06 -10.11 10.15
CA ALA A 112 -10.55 -10.87 9.00
C ALA A 112 -11.88 -10.35 8.44
N ALA A 113 -12.75 -9.78 9.30
CA ALA A 113 -14.03 -9.25 8.88
C ALA A 113 -13.86 -7.89 8.19
N GLU A 114 -13.04 -7.00 8.76
CA GLU A 114 -12.67 -5.71 8.18
C GLU A 114 -11.97 -5.89 6.83
N SER A 115 -11.06 -6.87 6.71
CA SER A 115 -10.42 -7.20 5.44
C SER A 115 -11.44 -7.66 4.39
N ALA A 116 -12.38 -8.53 4.76
CA ALA A 116 -13.40 -9.02 3.83
C ALA A 116 -14.35 -7.91 3.40
N GLU A 117 -14.77 -7.04 4.32
CA GLU A 117 -15.59 -5.87 4.02
C GLU A 117 -14.87 -4.90 3.08
N LYS A 118 -13.57 -4.64 3.33
CA LYS A 118 -12.75 -3.78 2.46
C LYS A 118 -12.68 -4.33 1.04
N THR A 119 -12.36 -5.62 0.87
CA THR A 119 -12.29 -6.27 -0.44
C THR A 119 -13.65 -6.23 -1.16
N ALA A 120 -14.75 -6.44 -0.45
CA ALA A 120 -16.09 -6.35 -1.03
C ALA A 120 -16.39 -4.93 -1.54
N ASN A 121 -16.04 -3.90 -0.76
CA ASN A 121 -16.21 -2.51 -1.15
C ASN A 121 -15.32 -2.12 -2.34
N GLU A 122 -14.08 -2.62 -2.40
CA GLU A 122 -13.18 -2.40 -3.55
C GLU A 122 -13.72 -3.05 -4.81
N THR A 123 -14.22 -4.29 -4.71
CA THR A 123 -14.85 -5.01 -5.81
C THR A 123 -16.08 -4.26 -6.35
N ASP A 124 -16.95 -3.76 -5.46
CA ASP A 124 -18.12 -2.98 -5.84
C ASP A 124 -17.74 -1.62 -6.46
N ALA A 125 -16.68 -0.98 -5.96
CA ALA A 125 -16.16 0.26 -6.53
C ALA A 125 -15.59 0.04 -7.94
N SER A 126 -14.78 -1.00 -8.14
CA SER A 126 -14.26 -1.38 -9.47
C SER A 126 -15.40 -1.74 -10.42
N ARG A 127 -16.42 -2.48 -9.97
CA ARG A 127 -17.61 -2.82 -10.78
C ARG A 127 -18.30 -1.55 -11.28
N LYS A 128 -18.61 -0.62 -10.38
CA LYS A 128 -19.24 0.67 -10.73
C LYS A 128 -18.39 1.50 -11.68
N LEU A 129 -17.08 1.55 -11.44
CA LEU A 129 -16.13 2.27 -12.30
C LEU A 129 -16.14 1.72 -13.72
N LEU A 130 -16.02 0.39 -13.86
CA LEU A 130 -16.00 -0.27 -15.17
C LEU A 130 -17.33 -0.09 -15.90
N MET A 131 -18.46 -0.28 -15.22
CA MET A 131 -19.79 -0.06 -15.81
C MET A 131 -19.96 1.38 -16.31
N GLU A 132 -19.59 2.39 -15.49
CA GLU A 132 -19.76 3.80 -15.86
C GLU A 132 -18.81 4.23 -16.98
N LYS A 133 -17.53 3.83 -16.91
CA LYS A 133 -16.48 4.35 -17.81
C LYS A 133 -16.35 3.54 -19.09
N LEU A 134 -16.65 2.25 -19.06
CA LEU A 134 -16.62 1.40 -20.24
C LEU A 134 -18.00 1.23 -20.88
N ASP A 135 -19.08 1.74 -20.29
CA ASP A 135 -20.46 1.59 -20.76
C ASP A 135 -20.81 0.11 -20.99
N VAL A 136 -20.58 -0.70 -19.95
CA VAL A 136 -20.84 -2.14 -19.92
C VAL A 136 -21.87 -2.48 -18.86
N ASP A 137 -22.53 -3.63 -19.02
CA ASP A 137 -23.41 -4.16 -17.99
C ASP A 137 -22.64 -4.83 -16.84
N GLU A 138 -23.39 -5.25 -15.83
CA GLU A 138 -22.86 -5.87 -14.62
C GLU A 138 -22.19 -7.22 -14.92
N ASP A 139 -22.72 -8.00 -15.87
CA ASP A 139 -22.19 -9.32 -16.22
C ASP A 139 -20.79 -9.20 -16.84
N ILE A 140 -20.59 -8.24 -17.76
CA ILE A 140 -19.29 -7.98 -18.38
C ILE A 140 -18.29 -7.40 -17.37
N ALA A 141 -18.73 -6.50 -16.50
CA ALA A 141 -17.89 -5.95 -15.43
C ALA A 141 -17.41 -7.06 -14.46
N ASP A 142 -18.27 -8.02 -14.14
CA ASP A 142 -17.94 -9.14 -13.26
C ASP A 142 -16.96 -10.12 -13.89
N ILE A 143 -17.11 -10.38 -15.18
CA ILE A 143 -16.14 -11.17 -15.94
C ILE A 143 -14.76 -10.50 -15.87
N LEU A 144 -14.68 -9.20 -16.18
CA LEU A 144 -13.43 -8.44 -16.12
C LEU A 144 -12.76 -8.53 -14.75
N ILE A 145 -13.52 -8.30 -13.67
CA ILE A 145 -12.99 -8.35 -12.31
C ILE A 145 -12.53 -9.76 -11.94
N SER A 146 -13.28 -10.80 -12.33
CA SER A 146 -12.93 -12.19 -12.04
C SER A 146 -11.63 -12.64 -12.72
N GLU A 147 -11.33 -12.03 -13.87
CA GLU A 147 -10.10 -12.24 -14.64
C GLU A 147 -8.96 -11.29 -14.18
N GLY A 148 -9.20 -10.47 -13.15
CA GLY A 148 -8.20 -9.60 -12.53
C GLY A 148 -8.14 -8.17 -13.08
N PHE A 149 -9.03 -7.79 -13.99
CA PHE A 149 -9.12 -6.43 -14.51
C PHE A 149 -9.96 -5.56 -13.57
N THR A 150 -9.30 -4.85 -12.65
CA THR A 150 -9.93 -4.04 -11.61
C THR A 150 -9.79 -2.54 -11.83
N SER A 151 -8.96 -2.13 -12.79
CA SER A 151 -8.68 -0.74 -13.18
C SER A 151 -8.86 -0.49 -14.69
N LEU A 152 -8.98 0.77 -15.09
CA LEU A 152 -9.08 1.15 -16.51
C LEU A 152 -7.74 0.97 -17.24
N GLU A 153 -6.64 1.13 -16.51
CA GLU A 153 -5.27 0.98 -16.99
C GLU A 153 -5.00 -0.46 -17.40
N GLU A 154 -5.40 -1.43 -16.57
CA GLU A 154 -5.31 -2.85 -16.90
C GLU A 154 -6.09 -3.15 -18.19
N VAL A 155 -7.35 -2.72 -18.27
CA VAL A 155 -8.16 -2.92 -19.47
C VAL A 155 -7.53 -2.24 -20.69
N ALA A 156 -6.99 -1.03 -20.57
CA ALA A 156 -6.44 -0.27 -21.69
C ALA A 156 -5.13 -0.85 -22.24
N TYR A 157 -4.24 -1.34 -21.37
CA TYR A 157 -2.83 -1.57 -21.69
C TYR A 157 -2.36 -3.02 -21.62
N VAL A 158 -3.06 -3.93 -20.94
CA VAL A 158 -2.72 -5.36 -20.91
C VAL A 158 -2.64 -5.94 -22.34
N PRO A 159 -1.73 -6.90 -22.62
CA PRO A 159 -1.63 -7.53 -23.94
C PRO A 159 -2.97 -8.07 -24.43
N LEU A 160 -3.26 -7.85 -25.72
CA LEU A 160 -4.55 -8.23 -26.31
C LEU A 160 -4.81 -9.74 -26.19
N GLN A 161 -3.77 -10.56 -26.28
CA GLN A 161 -3.87 -12.01 -26.07
C GLN A 161 -4.44 -12.39 -24.70
N GLU A 162 -4.09 -11.71 -23.61
CA GLU A 162 -4.57 -12.06 -22.27
C GLU A 162 -6.08 -11.78 -22.15
N MET A 163 -6.57 -10.70 -22.76
CA MET A 163 -8.01 -10.41 -22.79
C MET A 163 -8.80 -11.37 -23.71
N LEU A 164 -8.15 -11.90 -24.75
CA LEU A 164 -8.76 -12.89 -25.66
C LEU A 164 -8.84 -14.30 -25.05
N GLU A 165 -8.14 -14.57 -23.94
CA GLU A 165 -8.28 -15.83 -23.21
C GLU A 165 -9.62 -15.93 -22.47
N ILE A 166 -10.29 -14.80 -22.26
CA ILE A 166 -11.62 -14.72 -21.66
C ILE A 166 -12.64 -15.29 -22.66
N GLU A 167 -13.21 -16.46 -22.36
CA GLU A 167 -14.12 -17.19 -23.27
C GLU A 167 -15.33 -16.35 -23.73
N SER A 168 -15.76 -15.40 -22.93
CA SER A 168 -16.92 -14.54 -23.20
C SER A 168 -16.62 -13.39 -24.16
N PHE A 169 -15.36 -13.10 -24.51
CA PHE A 169 -14.97 -11.95 -25.32
C PHE A 169 -14.43 -12.36 -26.69
N ASP A 170 -14.82 -11.60 -27.72
CA ASP A 170 -14.22 -11.67 -29.05
C ASP A 170 -13.28 -10.48 -29.31
N GLU A 171 -12.54 -10.55 -30.42
CA GLU A 171 -11.55 -9.53 -30.79
C GLU A 171 -12.18 -8.13 -30.96
N ASP A 172 -13.42 -8.06 -31.46
CA ASP A 172 -14.12 -6.80 -31.64
C ASP A 172 -14.48 -6.19 -30.28
N THR A 173 -15.03 -7.00 -29.36
CA THR A 173 -15.39 -6.59 -27.99
C THR A 173 -14.16 -6.13 -27.21
N VAL A 174 -13.06 -6.88 -27.27
CA VAL A 174 -11.80 -6.50 -26.59
C VAL A 174 -11.29 -5.16 -27.12
N ASN A 175 -11.24 -4.99 -28.44
CA ASN A 175 -10.77 -3.73 -29.03
C ASN A 175 -11.67 -2.55 -28.65
N GLU A 176 -12.98 -2.77 -28.58
CA GLU A 176 -13.93 -1.75 -28.15
C GLU A 176 -13.72 -1.37 -26.68
N LEU A 177 -13.65 -2.34 -25.76
CA LEU A 177 -13.37 -2.10 -24.35
C LEU A 177 -12.07 -1.33 -24.13
N ARG A 178 -11.00 -1.71 -24.85
CA ARG A 178 -9.71 -1.01 -24.80
C ARG A 178 -9.79 0.43 -25.29
N THR A 179 -10.56 0.68 -26.34
CA THR A 179 -10.74 2.02 -26.90
C THR A 179 -11.50 2.89 -25.89
N ARG A 180 -12.61 2.39 -25.36
CA ARG A 180 -13.39 3.10 -24.32
C ARG A 180 -12.55 3.37 -23.06
N ALA A 181 -11.75 2.40 -22.62
CA ALA A 181 -10.85 2.59 -21.48
C ALA A 181 -9.83 3.71 -21.72
N LYS A 182 -9.19 3.74 -22.90
CA LYS A 182 -8.24 4.81 -23.27
C LYS A 182 -8.91 6.17 -23.37
N ASP A 183 -10.10 6.24 -23.96
CA ASP A 183 -10.86 7.48 -24.08
C ASP A 183 -11.31 8.01 -22.71
N ALA A 184 -11.72 7.10 -21.80
CA ALA A 184 -12.06 7.44 -20.43
C ALA A 184 -10.84 7.98 -19.66
N LEU A 185 -9.68 7.30 -19.75
CA LEU A 185 -8.43 7.75 -19.14
C LEU A 185 -8.00 9.13 -19.67
N LEU A 186 -8.08 9.35 -20.99
CA LEU A 186 -7.76 10.64 -21.60
C LEU A 186 -8.68 11.74 -21.07
N THR A 187 -9.99 11.47 -20.99
CA THR A 187 -10.97 12.42 -20.47
C THR A 187 -10.70 12.75 -19.00
N MET A 188 -10.32 11.75 -18.20
CA MET A 188 -9.96 11.95 -16.79
C MET A 188 -8.68 12.78 -16.63
N GLU A 189 -7.68 12.58 -17.49
CA GLU A 189 -6.45 13.37 -17.44
C GLU A 189 -6.70 14.83 -17.84
N ILE A 190 -7.50 15.08 -18.90
CA ILE A 190 -7.90 16.43 -19.30
C ILE A 190 -8.65 17.14 -18.16
N ALA A 191 -9.63 16.45 -17.55
CA ALA A 191 -10.38 17.01 -16.42
C ALA A 191 -9.46 17.31 -15.22
N LYS A 192 -8.45 16.49 -14.99
CA LYS A 192 -7.45 16.71 -13.94
C LYS A 192 -6.59 17.94 -14.23
N GLU A 193 -6.13 18.12 -15.47
CA GLU A 193 -5.38 19.32 -15.89
C GLU A 193 -6.23 20.60 -15.73
N GLU A 194 -7.48 20.60 -16.17
CA GLU A 194 -8.39 21.75 -16.02
C GLU A 194 -8.61 22.13 -14.54
N ASN A 195 -8.82 21.14 -13.66
CA ASN A 195 -8.97 21.38 -12.23
C ASN A 195 -7.70 21.95 -11.58
N VAL A 196 -6.52 21.52 -12.04
CA VAL A 196 -5.23 22.05 -11.53
C VAL A 196 -5.03 23.50 -11.98
N GLU A 197 -5.42 23.84 -13.21
CA GLU A 197 -5.38 25.22 -13.71
C GLU A 197 -6.34 26.13 -12.92
N GLU A 198 -7.57 25.67 -12.66
CA GLU A 198 -8.56 26.40 -11.85
C GLU A 198 -8.07 26.61 -10.41
N ALA A 199 -7.58 25.56 -9.75
CA ALA A 199 -7.02 25.66 -8.40
C ALA A 199 -5.79 26.58 -8.34
N SER A 200 -4.93 26.56 -9.37
CA SER A 200 -3.80 27.50 -9.46
C SER A 200 -4.26 28.95 -9.64
N GLN A 201 -5.39 29.18 -10.32
CA GLN A 201 -5.93 30.50 -10.54
C GLN A 201 -6.55 31.05 -9.25
N ASP A 202 -7.34 30.24 -8.55
CA ASP A 202 -7.92 30.58 -7.24
C ASP A 202 -6.86 30.90 -6.19
N LEU A 203 -5.74 30.17 -6.17
CA LEU A 203 -4.60 30.43 -5.29
C LEU A 203 -3.89 31.76 -5.59
N ARG A 204 -3.92 32.23 -6.85
CA ARG A 204 -3.38 33.53 -7.24
C ARG A 204 -4.33 34.68 -6.86
N ASP A 205 -5.62 34.41 -6.82
CA ASP A 205 -6.67 35.40 -6.54
C ASP A 205 -6.95 35.56 -5.02
N LEU A 206 -6.36 34.69 -4.18
CA LEU A 206 -6.39 34.81 -2.72
C LEU A 206 -5.51 35.96 -2.19
N GLU A 207 -6.17 36.91 -1.53
CA GLU A 207 -5.53 38.10 -0.96
C GLU A 207 -4.49 37.71 0.12
N GLY A 208 -3.21 38.03 -0.12
CA GLY A 208 -2.11 37.77 0.82
C GLY A 208 -1.14 36.64 0.45
N LEU A 209 -1.41 35.88 -0.61
CA LEU A 209 -0.45 34.92 -1.16
C LEU A 209 0.55 35.62 -2.10
N THR A 210 1.84 35.61 -1.70
CA THR A 210 2.90 36.10 -2.58
C THR A 210 3.31 35.01 -3.58
N PRO A 211 3.80 35.37 -4.79
CA PRO A 211 4.25 34.39 -5.79
C PRO A 211 5.28 33.37 -5.25
N THR A 212 6.10 33.81 -4.29
CA THR A 212 7.06 32.95 -3.58
C THR A 212 6.41 31.93 -2.66
N LEU A 213 5.28 32.24 -2.02
CA LEU A 213 4.54 31.27 -1.19
C LEU A 213 3.79 30.25 -2.06
N ILE A 214 3.23 30.68 -3.19
CA ILE A 214 2.52 29.79 -4.13
C ILE A 214 3.48 28.72 -4.67
N SER A 215 4.71 29.09 -5.06
CA SER A 215 5.70 28.11 -5.51
C SER A 215 6.07 27.06 -4.46
N LYS A 216 6.10 27.43 -3.17
CA LYS A 216 6.41 26.51 -2.07
C LYS A 216 5.25 25.57 -1.72
N LEU A 217 4.02 25.95 -2.06
CA LEU A 217 2.82 25.15 -1.82
C LEU A 217 2.52 24.19 -2.98
N ALA A 218 2.97 24.50 -4.20
CA ALA A 218 2.82 23.63 -5.36
C ALA A 218 3.84 22.46 -5.40
N ASP A 219 4.96 22.59 -4.69
CA ASP A 219 6.05 21.59 -4.64
C ASP A 219 5.95 20.61 -3.45
N GLY A 220 4.87 20.63 -2.66
CA GLY A 220 4.66 19.79 -1.47
C GLY A 220 3.41 18.93 -1.55
#